data_AF-A0A7J8I596-F1
#
_entry.id   AF-A0A7J8I596-F1
#
_cell.length_a   1.000
_cell.length_b   1.000
_cell.length_c   1.000
_cell.angle_alpha   90.00
_cell.angle_beta   90.00
_cell.angle_gamma   90.00
#
_symmetry.space_group_name_H-M   'P 1'
#
loop_
_entity.id
_entity.type
_entity.pdbx_description
1 polymer ?
#
loop_
_entity_poly.entity_id
_entity_poly.type
_entity_poly.pdbx_seq_one_letter_code
_entity_poly.pdbx_strand_id
1 'polypeptide(L)'
;MQVLLGAHSLSQPEPSKHLYGVLRAVPHPDSRPDTIDHDLLLLQLSENATLGPAVKPLPWQREDREVAGGTLCDVAGWGVVSHTGRRPDRLQYLLLPVMDRATCNLRRYHDGTITERMMCAESNRRDTCKGDSGGPLVCGGVAVGVVTSGSRVCGNYKKPGIYTRVASYAAWIDSVISGGVAS
;
A
#
# COMPACT_ATOMS: atom_id res chain seq x y z
N MET A 1 18.64 -0.81 -5.17
CA MET A 1 17.16 -0.81 -5.16
C MET A 1 16.67 0.06 -6.30
N GLN A 2 15.56 -0.29 -6.93
CA GLN A 2 15.01 0.41 -8.10
C GLN A 2 13.48 0.52 -8.00
N VAL A 3 12.89 1.46 -8.73
CA VAL A 3 11.43 1.66 -8.84
C VAL A 3 11.04 1.66 -10.31
N LEU A 4 10.13 0.76 -10.69
CA LEU A 4 9.59 0.68 -12.05
C LEU A 4 8.29 1.49 -12.13
N LEU A 5 8.25 2.51 -12.98
CA LEU A 5 7.04 3.30 -13.24
C LEU A 5 6.52 3.06 -14.67
N GLY A 6 5.23 3.35 -14.87
CA GLY A 6 4.59 3.27 -16.19
C GLY A 6 4.45 1.86 -16.75
N ALA A 7 4.43 0.85 -15.87
CA ALA A 7 4.38 -0.56 -16.23
C ALA A 7 2.99 -1.17 -16.04
N HIS A 8 2.59 -2.04 -16.96
CA HIS A 8 1.48 -2.98 -16.78
C HIS A 8 2.01 -4.43 -16.72
N SER A 9 2.75 -4.87 -17.73
CA SER A 9 3.53 -6.12 -17.71
C SER A 9 4.86 -5.92 -16.96
N LEU A 10 5.44 -6.95 -16.35
CA LEU A 10 6.80 -6.89 -15.81
C LEU A 10 7.84 -7.30 -16.85
N SER A 11 7.52 -8.23 -17.75
CA SER A 11 8.46 -8.79 -18.73
C SER A 11 8.41 -8.14 -20.11
N GLN A 12 7.25 -7.64 -20.55
CA GLN A 12 7.07 -7.12 -21.91
C GLN A 12 7.58 -5.67 -22.02
N PRO A 13 8.16 -5.25 -23.15
CA PRO A 13 8.53 -3.85 -23.35
C PRO A 13 7.27 -2.96 -23.47
N GLU A 14 7.27 -1.81 -22.81
CA GLU A 14 6.19 -0.81 -22.91
C GLU A 14 6.81 0.59 -23.02
N PRO A 15 6.32 1.48 -23.91
CA PRO A 15 6.94 2.80 -24.12
C PRO A 15 6.96 3.70 -22.88
N SER A 16 5.99 3.52 -21.98
CA SER A 16 5.88 4.28 -20.73
C SER A 16 6.77 3.74 -19.60
N LYS A 17 7.37 2.57 -19.79
CA LYS A 17 8.06 1.86 -18.72
C LYS A 17 9.46 2.39 -18.53
N HIS A 18 9.76 2.78 -17.30
CA HIS A 18 11.08 3.27 -16.95
C HIS A 18 11.49 2.79 -15.55
N LEU A 19 12.73 2.32 -15.44
CA LEU A 19 13.30 1.80 -14.20
C LEU A 19 14.24 2.83 -13.60
N TYR A 20 13.80 3.46 -12.51
CA TYR A 20 14.54 4.50 -11.82
C TYR A 20 15.42 3.91 -10.72
N GLY A 21 16.62 4.47 -10.54
CA GLY A 21 17.42 4.24 -9.34
C GLY A 21 16.78 4.89 -8.11
N VAL A 22 17.16 4.42 -6.91
CA VAL A 22 16.78 5.06 -5.64
C VAL A 22 18.00 5.75 -5.05
N LEU A 23 17.90 7.05 -4.82
CA LEU A 23 18.91 7.86 -4.15
C LEU A 23 18.87 7.71 -2.64
N ARG A 24 17.67 7.76 -2.05
CA ARG A 24 17.45 7.63 -0.60
C ARG A 24 16.26 6.73 -0.32
N ALA A 25 16.43 5.85 0.66
CA ALA A 25 15.38 5.03 1.23
C ALA A 25 15.18 5.47 2.69
N VAL A 26 14.01 6.01 3.01
CA VAL A 26 13.71 6.61 4.32
C VAL A 26 12.58 5.83 4.97
N PRO A 27 12.89 4.77 5.74
CA PRO A 27 11.86 4.09 6.52
C PRO A 27 11.33 5.03 7.61
N HIS A 28 10.09 4.83 8.04
CA HIS A 28 9.60 5.54 9.23
C HIS A 28 10.53 5.22 10.43
N PRO A 29 10.94 6.21 11.23
CA PRO A 29 11.94 6.02 12.29
C PRO A 29 11.50 4.98 13.34
N ASP A 30 10.19 4.86 13.56
CA ASP A 30 9.61 3.91 14.52
C ASP A 30 9.24 2.54 13.91
N SER A 31 9.50 2.33 12.62
CA SER A 31 9.28 1.02 11.98
C SER A 31 10.23 -0.03 12.56
N ARG A 32 9.73 -1.23 12.84
CA ARG A 32 10.53 -2.35 13.36
C ARG A 32 10.14 -3.68 12.72
N PRO A 33 11.06 -4.66 12.60
CA PRO A 33 10.78 -5.93 11.95
C PRO A 33 9.75 -6.83 12.65
N ASP A 34 9.49 -6.61 13.93
CA ASP A 34 8.63 -7.43 14.79
C ASP A 34 7.18 -6.91 14.90
N THR A 35 6.87 -5.79 14.25
CA THR A 35 5.54 -5.16 14.25
C THR A 35 5.17 -4.70 12.85
N ILE A 36 3.87 -4.50 12.64
CA ILE A 36 3.32 -3.86 11.44
C ILE A 36 2.92 -2.40 11.70
N ASP A 37 3.14 -1.89 12.90
CA ASP A 37 2.97 -0.46 13.19
C ASP A 37 4.09 0.34 12.53
N HIS A 38 3.77 1.55 12.09
CA HIS A 38 4.70 2.44 11.39
C HIS A 38 5.32 1.86 10.10
N ASP A 39 4.68 0.87 9.48
CA ASP A 39 5.17 0.20 8.27
C ASP A 39 4.99 1.09 7.02
N LEU A 40 5.89 2.05 6.86
CA LEU A 40 6.00 2.97 5.72
C LEU A 40 7.47 3.19 5.33
N LEU A 41 7.69 3.36 4.03
CA LEU A 41 8.99 3.65 3.43
C LEU A 41 8.82 4.68 2.32
N LEU A 42 9.54 5.79 2.41
CA LEU A 42 9.65 6.76 1.31
C LEU A 42 10.91 6.50 0.49
N LEU A 43 10.74 6.46 -0.82
CA LEU A 43 11.82 6.25 -1.78
C LEU A 43 12.01 7.51 -2.62
N GLN A 44 13.17 8.16 -2.47
CA GLN A 44 13.55 9.25 -3.37
C GLN A 44 14.25 8.66 -4.60
N LEU A 45 13.69 8.91 -5.78
CA LEU A 45 14.30 8.52 -7.04
C LEU A 45 15.63 9.25 -7.27
N SER A 46 16.56 8.61 -8.00
CA SER A 46 17.84 9.23 -8.38
C SER A 46 17.71 10.38 -9.38
N GLU A 47 16.58 10.45 -10.06
CA GLU A 47 16.23 11.50 -11.01
C GLU A 47 14.71 11.71 -10.98
N ASN A 48 14.26 12.85 -11.52
CA ASN A 48 12.84 13.17 -11.58
C ASN A 48 12.11 12.20 -12.53
N ALA A 49 10.95 11.71 -12.10
CA ALA A 49 10.12 10.88 -12.96
C ALA A 49 9.52 11.68 -14.11
N THR A 50 9.63 11.15 -15.33
CA THR A 50 8.94 11.70 -16.51
C THR A 50 7.45 11.42 -16.40
N LEU A 51 6.66 12.47 -16.16
CA LEU A 51 5.21 12.36 -16.04
C LEU A 51 4.52 12.28 -17.41
N GLY A 52 3.37 11.62 -17.43
CA GLY A 52 2.56 11.47 -18.63
C GLY A 52 1.29 10.67 -18.37
N PRO A 53 0.56 10.27 -19.43
CA PRO A 53 -0.71 9.55 -19.29
C PRO A 53 -0.63 8.26 -18.45
N ALA A 54 0.53 7.58 -18.49
CA ALA A 54 0.79 6.33 -17.77
C ALA A 54 1.60 6.51 -16.47
N VAL A 55 2.12 7.71 -16.19
CA VAL A 55 2.92 8.02 -14.99
C VAL A 55 2.42 9.32 -14.40
N LYS A 56 1.63 9.22 -13.34
CA LYS A 56 1.08 10.37 -12.62
C LYS A 56 1.07 10.12 -11.12
N PRO A 57 1.39 11.13 -10.29
CA PRO A 57 1.17 11.05 -8.86
C PRO A 57 -0.32 10.88 -8.56
N LEU A 58 -0.64 10.09 -7.54
CA LEU A 58 -1.98 9.93 -7.01
C LEU A 58 -2.16 10.89 -5.81
N PRO A 59 -3.25 11.67 -5.72
CA PRO A 59 -3.55 12.39 -4.49
C PRO A 59 -3.74 11.40 -3.35
N TRP A 60 -3.31 11.79 -2.15
CA TRP A 60 -3.42 10.96 -0.96
C TRP A 60 -4.12 11.73 0.15
N GLN A 61 -4.77 11.00 1.04
CA GLN A 61 -5.60 11.57 2.10
C GLN A 61 -4.71 12.21 3.17
N ARG A 62 -4.85 13.53 3.35
CA ARG A 62 -4.15 14.30 4.39
C ARG A 62 -4.95 14.45 5.66
N GLU A 63 -6.27 14.56 5.54
CA GLU A 63 -7.17 14.69 6.70
C GLU A 63 -7.24 13.35 7.44
N ASP A 64 -6.94 13.37 8.74
CA ASP A 64 -7.02 12.19 9.60
C ASP A 64 -8.48 11.86 9.94
N ARG A 65 -9.14 11.25 8.97
CA ARG A 65 -10.51 10.73 9.08
C ARG A 65 -10.55 9.25 8.72
N GLU A 66 -11.39 8.48 9.41
CA GLU A 66 -11.62 7.09 9.05
C GLU A 66 -12.40 6.99 7.73
N VAL A 67 -12.13 5.93 6.96
CA VAL A 67 -12.96 5.54 5.82
C VAL A 67 -14.08 4.67 6.35
N ALA A 68 -15.33 4.99 6.03
CA ALA A 68 -16.49 4.26 6.55
C ALA A 68 -16.49 2.79 6.14
N GLY A 69 -16.89 1.90 7.04
CA GLY A 69 -17.12 0.49 6.73
C GLY A 69 -18.06 0.30 5.53
N GLY A 70 -17.76 -0.70 4.71
CA GLY A 70 -18.46 -0.99 3.46
C GLY A 70 -18.04 -0.15 2.26
N THR A 71 -17.26 0.92 2.44
CA THR A 71 -16.71 1.69 1.32
C THR A 71 -15.87 0.79 0.43
N LEU A 72 -16.16 0.75 -0.87
CA LEU A 72 -15.36 0.00 -1.84
C LEU A 72 -14.11 0.78 -2.22
N CYS A 73 -12.96 0.13 -2.10
CA CYS A 73 -11.66 0.70 -2.42
C CYS A 73 -10.88 -0.25 -3.34
N ASP A 74 -10.12 0.33 -4.26
CA ASP A 74 -9.25 -0.36 -5.19
C ASP A 74 -7.90 -0.66 -4.54
N VAL A 75 -7.39 -1.86 -4.76
CA VAL A 75 -5.99 -2.20 -4.52
C VAL A 75 -5.44 -2.92 -5.73
N ALA A 76 -4.20 -2.59 -6.12
CA ALA A 76 -3.55 -3.15 -7.29
C ALA A 76 -2.12 -3.59 -6.96
N GLY A 77 -1.66 -4.66 -7.61
CA GLY A 77 -0.32 -5.19 -7.40
C GLY A 77 0.04 -6.36 -8.31
N TRP A 78 1.31 -6.75 -8.23
CA TRP A 78 1.90 -7.91 -8.91
C TRP A 78 2.19 -9.06 -7.93
N GLY A 79 1.52 -9.08 -6.78
CA GLY A 79 1.60 -10.14 -5.79
C GLY A 79 1.05 -11.47 -6.32
N VAL A 80 1.23 -12.52 -5.51
CA VAL A 80 0.80 -13.87 -5.90
C VAL A 80 -0.72 -13.95 -6.06
N VAL A 81 -1.15 -14.64 -7.12
CA VAL A 81 -2.57 -14.76 -7.52
C VAL A 81 -3.14 -16.17 -7.31
N SER A 82 -2.35 -17.06 -6.72
CA SER A 82 -2.77 -18.41 -6.33
C SER A 82 -2.11 -18.84 -5.04
N HIS A 83 -2.76 -19.76 -4.31
CA HIS A 83 -2.19 -20.39 -3.10
C HIS A 83 -0.91 -21.19 -3.41
N THR A 84 -0.69 -21.59 -4.66
CA THR A 84 0.54 -22.25 -5.13
C THR A 84 1.69 -21.26 -5.39
N GLY A 85 1.47 -19.95 -5.22
CA GLY A 85 2.51 -18.93 -5.36
C GLY A 85 2.74 -18.42 -6.78
N ARG A 86 1.79 -18.63 -7.71
CA ARG A 86 1.89 -18.10 -9.07
C ARG A 86 1.95 -16.57 -9.04
N ARG A 87 2.97 -15.99 -9.69
CA ARG A 87 3.11 -14.54 -9.86
C ARG A 87 2.55 -14.12 -11.23
N PRO A 88 1.73 -13.07 -11.30
CA PRO A 88 1.24 -12.55 -12.57
C PRO A 88 2.32 -11.71 -13.25
N ASP A 89 2.39 -11.77 -14.58
CA ASP A 89 3.22 -10.84 -15.35
C ASP A 89 2.57 -9.45 -15.42
N ARG A 90 1.24 -9.39 -15.52
CA ARG A 90 0.47 -8.14 -15.66
C ARG A 90 -0.12 -7.70 -14.33
N LEU A 91 -0.23 -6.39 -14.14
CA LEU A 91 -0.85 -5.78 -12.97
C LEU A 91 -2.26 -6.35 -12.74
N GLN A 92 -2.54 -6.77 -11.52
CA GLN A 92 -3.86 -7.19 -11.09
C GLN A 92 -4.47 -6.11 -10.20
N TYR A 93 -5.79 -6.10 -10.10
CA TYR A 93 -6.50 -5.24 -9.17
C TYR A 93 -7.74 -5.96 -8.62
N LEU A 94 -8.23 -5.46 -7.50
CA LEU A 94 -9.48 -5.91 -6.91
C LEU A 94 -10.12 -4.79 -6.08
N LEU A 95 -11.45 -4.84 -5.97
CA LEU A 95 -12.24 -3.97 -5.11
C LEU A 95 -12.51 -4.69 -3.78
N LEU A 96 -12.17 -4.05 -2.67
CA LEU A 96 -12.46 -4.55 -1.32
C LEU A 96 -13.35 -3.57 -0.56
N PRO A 97 -14.37 -4.07 0.15
CA PRO A 97 -15.07 -3.26 1.14
C PRO A 97 -14.17 -3.05 2.37
N VAL A 98 -14.11 -1.81 2.84
CA VAL A 98 -13.49 -1.46 4.12
C VAL A 98 -14.24 -2.15 5.26
N MET A 99 -13.49 -2.64 6.24
CA MET A 99 -14.04 -3.21 7.47
C MET A 99 -13.77 -2.25 8.63
N ASP A 100 -14.81 -1.94 9.40
CA ASP A 100 -14.68 -1.09 10.58
C ASP A 100 -13.61 -1.62 11.53
N ARG A 101 -12.77 -0.72 12.07
CA ARG A 101 -11.65 -1.08 12.94
C ARG A 101 -12.10 -1.84 14.19
N ALA A 102 -13.23 -1.44 14.79
CA ALA A 102 -13.81 -2.14 15.93
C ALA A 102 -14.16 -3.60 15.59
N THR A 103 -14.77 -3.83 14.42
CA THR A 103 -15.04 -5.19 13.91
C THR A 103 -13.74 -5.94 13.68
N CYS A 104 -12.77 -5.32 13.02
CA CYS A 104 -11.48 -5.94 12.71
C CYS A 104 -10.69 -6.36 13.97
N ASN A 105 -10.93 -5.67 15.09
CA ASN A 105 -10.32 -5.95 16.39
C ASN A 105 -11.07 -6.97 17.25
N LEU A 106 -12.23 -7.50 16.82
CA LEU A 106 -12.86 -8.60 17.56
C LEU A 106 -11.90 -9.79 17.67
N ARG A 107 -11.98 -10.53 18.79
CA ARG A 107 -11.15 -11.71 19.08
C ARG A 107 -11.09 -12.74 17.96
N ARG A 108 -12.16 -12.86 17.18
CA ARG A 108 -12.23 -13.79 16.02
C ARG A 108 -11.39 -13.37 14.82
N TYR A 109 -10.90 -12.13 14.78
CA TYR A 109 -10.10 -11.54 13.71
C TYR A 109 -8.67 -11.26 14.16
N HIS A 110 -8.35 -9.99 14.48
CA HIS A 110 -7.02 -9.53 14.86
C HIS A 110 -6.88 -9.19 16.35
N ASP A 111 -7.91 -9.46 17.17
CA ASP A 111 -7.83 -9.49 18.64
C ASP A 111 -7.15 -8.26 19.27
N GLY A 112 -7.63 -7.07 18.91
CA GLY A 112 -7.14 -5.80 19.47
C GLY A 112 -5.83 -5.25 18.90
N THR A 113 -5.20 -5.91 17.93
CA THR A 113 -3.89 -5.48 17.39
C THR A 113 -3.96 -4.34 16.37
N ILE A 114 -5.13 -4.00 15.84
CA ILE A 114 -5.29 -2.96 14.82
C ILE A 114 -5.40 -1.58 15.48
N THR A 115 -4.36 -0.78 15.32
CA THR A 115 -4.24 0.56 15.91
C THR A 115 -5.06 1.61 15.13
N GLU A 116 -5.16 2.83 15.67
CA GLU A 116 -5.77 3.98 14.98
C GLU A 116 -5.03 4.40 13.70
N ARG A 117 -3.76 3.99 13.58
CA ARG A 117 -2.91 4.26 12.41
C ARG A 117 -3.09 3.21 11.30
N MET A 118 -3.96 2.23 11.53
CA MET A 118 -4.23 1.12 10.62
C MET A 118 -5.71 1.09 10.24
N MET A 119 -6.01 0.47 9.11
CA MET A 119 -7.36 0.18 8.66
C MET A 119 -7.43 -1.23 8.08
N CYS A 120 -8.66 -1.75 7.97
CA CYS A 120 -8.90 -3.09 7.46
C CYS A 120 -9.79 -3.06 6.21
N ALA A 121 -9.62 -4.09 5.38
CA ALA A 121 -10.58 -4.42 4.34
C ALA A 121 -10.89 -5.93 4.41
N GLU A 122 -12.07 -6.31 3.93
CA GLU A 122 -12.44 -7.72 3.89
C GLU A 122 -11.45 -8.55 3.05
N SER A 123 -11.31 -9.81 3.41
CA SER A 123 -10.32 -10.73 2.82
C SER A 123 -10.93 -12.07 2.40
N ASN A 124 -12.25 -12.16 2.27
CA ASN A 124 -12.92 -13.43 1.97
C ASN A 124 -12.70 -13.84 0.50
N ARG A 125 -11.79 -14.79 0.26
CA ARG A 125 -11.39 -15.31 -1.07
C ARG A 125 -10.73 -14.30 -2.02
N ARG A 126 -11.02 -13.00 -1.89
CA ARG A 126 -10.39 -11.88 -2.60
C ARG A 126 -9.61 -11.07 -1.59
N ASP A 127 -8.34 -10.86 -1.86
CA ASP A 127 -7.41 -10.31 -0.89
C ASP A 127 -6.10 -9.91 -1.56
N THR A 128 -5.40 -8.96 -0.92
CA THR A 128 -3.97 -8.73 -1.14
C THR A 128 -3.14 -9.91 -0.63
N CYS A 129 -1.99 -10.16 -1.23
CA CYS A 129 -1.13 -11.26 -0.82
C CYS A 129 0.37 -10.94 -0.97
N LYS A 130 1.22 -11.96 -0.81
CA LYS A 130 2.68 -11.83 -0.87
C LYS A 130 3.12 -11.15 -2.16
N GLY A 131 3.76 -9.99 -2.03
CA GLY A 131 4.22 -9.15 -3.13
C GLY A 131 3.34 -7.93 -3.44
N ASP A 132 2.19 -7.78 -2.77
CA ASP A 132 1.36 -6.56 -2.85
C ASP A 132 1.71 -5.52 -1.78
N SER A 133 2.53 -5.88 -0.78
CA SER A 133 3.00 -4.98 0.28
C SER A 133 3.67 -3.73 -0.30
N GLY A 134 3.35 -2.57 0.28
CA GLY A 134 3.72 -1.25 -0.24
C GLY A 134 2.77 -0.70 -1.31
N GLY A 135 1.86 -1.52 -1.85
CA GLY A 135 0.83 -1.07 -2.80
C GLY A 135 -0.21 -0.14 -2.16
N PRO A 136 -0.84 0.76 -2.93
CA PRO A 136 -1.83 1.69 -2.41
C PRO A 136 -3.22 1.04 -2.31
N LEU A 137 -3.93 1.34 -1.21
CA LEU A 137 -5.39 1.22 -1.13
C LEU A 137 -6.01 2.57 -1.47
N VAL A 138 -6.87 2.59 -2.48
CA VAL A 138 -7.42 3.80 -3.09
C VAL A 138 -8.93 3.82 -2.95
N CYS A 139 -9.49 4.82 -2.30
CA CYS A 139 -10.94 5.00 -2.16
C CYS A 139 -11.34 6.30 -2.85
N GLY A 140 -12.30 6.24 -3.78
CA GLY A 140 -12.76 7.44 -4.51
C GLY A 140 -11.65 8.18 -5.26
N GLY A 141 -10.63 7.46 -5.75
CA GLY A 141 -9.50 8.05 -6.47
C GLY A 141 -8.43 8.71 -5.60
N VAL A 142 -8.50 8.55 -4.27
CA VAL A 142 -7.51 9.07 -3.31
C VAL A 142 -6.84 7.89 -2.57
N ALA A 143 -5.51 7.89 -2.47
CA ALA A 143 -4.81 6.90 -1.64
C ALA A 143 -5.11 7.15 -0.15
N VAL A 144 -5.67 6.15 0.52
CA VAL A 144 -6.02 6.21 1.94
C VAL A 144 -5.15 5.31 2.81
N GLY A 145 -4.52 4.30 2.20
CA GLY A 145 -3.68 3.36 2.93
C GLY A 145 -2.61 2.70 2.07
N VAL A 146 -1.68 2.03 2.74
CA VAL A 146 -0.60 1.24 2.14
C VAL A 146 -0.70 -0.19 2.65
N VAL A 147 -0.64 -1.17 1.75
CA VAL A 147 -0.64 -2.60 2.13
C VAL A 147 0.57 -2.88 3.02
N THR A 148 0.34 -3.38 4.23
CA THR A 148 1.44 -3.73 5.16
C THR A 148 2.26 -4.94 4.68
N SER A 149 3.47 -5.08 5.19
CA SER A 149 4.47 -6.11 4.88
C SER A 149 4.41 -7.34 5.79
N GLY A 150 3.50 -7.34 6.77
CA GLY A 150 3.32 -8.43 7.71
C GLY A 150 2.98 -9.78 7.04
N SER A 151 3.52 -10.86 7.60
CA SER A 151 3.17 -12.21 7.17
C SER A 151 1.74 -12.55 7.60
N ARG A 152 0.82 -12.62 6.62
CA ARG A 152 -0.59 -12.95 6.85
C ARG A 152 -1.05 -14.02 5.86
N VAL A 153 -1.96 -14.89 6.31
CA VAL A 153 -2.66 -15.81 5.42
C VAL A 153 -3.65 -15.05 4.53
N CYS A 154 -3.50 -15.16 3.22
CA CYS A 154 -4.34 -14.48 2.24
C CYS A 154 -5.67 -15.21 2.01
N GLY A 155 -6.74 -14.48 1.71
CA GLY A 155 -8.03 -15.07 1.30
C GLY A 155 -8.88 -15.64 2.45
N ASN A 156 -8.39 -15.56 3.69
CA ASN A 156 -9.11 -16.02 4.87
C ASN A 156 -9.91 -14.86 5.50
N TYR A 157 -11.24 -14.98 5.49
CA TYR A 157 -12.14 -13.96 6.04
C TYR A 157 -11.91 -13.63 7.52
N LYS A 158 -11.32 -14.54 8.31
CA LYS A 158 -10.95 -14.31 9.72
C LYS A 158 -9.64 -13.54 9.88
N LYS A 159 -8.93 -13.27 8.80
CA LYS A 159 -7.70 -12.46 8.80
C LYS A 159 -7.84 -11.35 7.76
N PRO A 160 -8.61 -10.30 8.05
CA PRO A 160 -8.77 -9.14 7.18
C PRO A 160 -7.43 -8.58 6.70
N GLY A 161 -7.41 -8.00 5.49
CA GLY A 161 -6.24 -7.26 5.00
C GLY A 161 -5.98 -6.04 5.88
N ILE A 162 -4.71 -5.73 6.15
CA ILE A 162 -4.30 -4.63 7.04
C ILE A 162 -3.50 -3.61 6.23
N TYR A 163 -3.88 -2.35 6.37
CA TYR A 163 -3.29 -1.23 5.65
C TYR A 163 -2.88 -0.13 6.62
N THR A 164 -1.70 0.45 6.43
CA THR A 164 -1.25 1.63 7.17
C THR A 164 -1.99 2.85 6.62
N ARG A 165 -2.72 3.60 7.46
CA ARG A 165 -3.48 4.81 7.07
C ARG A 165 -2.53 5.96 6.79
N VAL A 166 -2.44 6.42 5.55
CA VAL A 166 -1.46 7.46 5.14
C VAL A 166 -1.68 8.79 5.85
N ALA A 167 -2.93 9.15 6.15
CA ALA A 167 -3.28 10.40 6.83
C ALA A 167 -2.63 10.53 8.21
N SER A 168 -2.51 9.41 8.94
CA SER A 168 -1.88 9.35 10.27
C SER A 168 -0.39 9.70 10.26
N TYR A 169 0.22 9.75 9.07
CA TYR A 169 1.64 10.00 8.86
C TYR A 169 1.91 11.25 8.02
N ALA A 170 0.89 12.09 7.80
CA ALA A 170 1.00 13.23 6.90
C ALA A 170 2.18 14.16 7.24
N ALA A 171 2.34 14.49 8.53
CA ALA A 171 3.44 15.33 9.01
C ALA A 171 4.83 14.71 8.75
N TRP A 172 4.99 13.40 8.96
CA TRP A 172 6.24 12.71 8.68
C TRP A 172 6.54 12.68 7.18
N ILE A 173 5.52 12.36 6.36
CA ILE A 173 5.66 12.35 4.89
C ILE A 173 6.11 13.73 4.40
N ASP A 174 5.43 14.80 4.82
CA ASP A 174 5.75 16.17 4.42
C ASP A 174 7.14 16.60 4.94
N SER A 175 7.55 16.18 6.14
CA SER A 175 8.89 16.43 6.68
C SER A 175 9.99 15.78 5.84
N VAL A 176 9.79 14.55 5.38
CA VAL A 176 10.78 13.85 4.54
C VAL A 176 10.83 14.47 3.15
N ILE A 177 9.69 14.83 2.57
CA ILE A 177 9.62 15.47 1.25
C ILE A 177 10.28 16.86 1.28
N SER A 178 9.96 17.69 2.29
CA SER A 178 10.53 19.05 2.42
C SER A 178 12.01 19.06 2.79
N GLY A 179 12.46 18.13 3.65
CA GLY A 179 13.89 17.96 3.99
C GLY A 179 14.75 17.47 2.82
N GLY A 180 14.14 17.07 1.70
CA GLY A 180 14.80 16.76 0.44
C GLY A 180 15.01 17.96 -0.50
N VAL A 181 14.48 19.14 -0.17
CA VAL A 181 14.52 20.37 -1.00
C VAL A 181 15.60 21.36 -0.52
N ALA A 182 16.57 20.91 0.29
CA ALA A 182 17.81 21.68 0.47
C ALA A 182 18.65 21.52 -0.81
N SER A 183 18.67 22.60 -1.60
CA SER A 183 19.45 22.78 -2.82
C SER A 183 20.95 22.82 -2.54
#